data_AF-A0A938GUH1-F1
#
_entry.id   AF-A0A938GUH1-F1
#
_cell.length_a   1.000
_cell.length_b   1.000
_cell.length_c   1.000
_cell.angle_alpha   90.00
_cell.angle_beta   90.00
_cell.angle_gamma   90.00
#
_symmetry.space_group_name_H-M   'P 1'
#
loop_
_entity.id
_entity.type
_entity.pdbx_description
1 polymer ?
#
loop_
_entity_poly.entity_id
_entity_poly.type
_entity_poly.pdbx_seq_one_letter_code
_entity_poly.pdbx_strand_id
1 'polypeptide(L)'
;MQWYYAVGDQRKGPVDQAEFDRLAANGAIARDTLVVWEPPEPLPDLAALTGDKYNSLRAHAPVVARLRQAIGPAEARAVWSAVARRDQFDAEARVRLFAETAAHLRQLAAAPAEATEGVSDEQFVRNVVAVLYV
;
A
#
# COMPACT_ATOMS: atom_id res chain seq x y z
N MET A 1 2.41 -7.48 -18.43
CA MET A 1 3.14 -8.36 -17.50
C MET A 1 4.61 -7.99 -17.59
N GLN A 2 5.28 -7.76 -16.47
CA GLN A 2 6.71 -7.46 -16.45
C GLN A 2 7.45 -8.66 -15.88
N TRP A 3 8.49 -9.10 -16.58
CA TRP A 3 9.30 -10.25 -16.24
C TRP A 3 10.73 -9.82 -15.94
N TYR A 4 11.30 -10.39 -14.88
CA TYR A 4 12.72 -10.35 -14.62
C TYR A 4 13.27 -11.76 -14.75
N TYR A 5 14.52 -11.87 -15.20
CA TYR A 5 15.19 -13.15 -15.29
C TYR A 5 16.66 -13.00 -14.88
N ALA A 6 17.27 -14.09 -14.41
CA ALA A 6 18.68 -14.12 -14.04
C ALA A 6 19.41 -15.20 -14.85
N VAL A 7 20.55 -14.80 -15.44
CA VAL A 7 21.46 -15.72 -16.14
C VAL A 7 22.82 -15.59 -15.47
N GLY A 8 23.29 -16.66 -14.82
CA GLY A 8 24.41 -16.59 -13.88
C GLY A 8 24.08 -15.64 -12.71
N ASP A 9 25.00 -14.74 -12.39
CA ASP A 9 24.86 -13.78 -11.27
C ASP A 9 24.23 -12.43 -11.68
N GLN A 10 23.73 -12.30 -12.91
CA GLN A 10 23.16 -11.05 -13.42
C GLN A 10 21.65 -11.10 -13.55
N ARG A 11 20.97 -10.20 -12.81
CA ARG A 11 19.55 -9.90 -13.00
C ARG A 11 19.35 -9.03 -14.25
N LYS A 12 18.39 -9.41 -15.09
CA LYS A 12 17.97 -8.70 -16.31
C LYS A 12 16.46 -8.44 -16.29
N GLY A 13 16.01 -7.42 -17.02
CA GLY A 13 14.62 -6.96 -17.07
C GLY A 13 14.41 -5.54 -16.51
N PRO A 14 13.16 -5.05 -16.44
CA PRO A 14 11.93 -5.76 -16.81
C PRO A 14 11.77 -5.92 -18.33
N VAL A 15 11.21 -7.04 -18.78
CA VAL A 15 10.76 -7.27 -20.16
C VAL A 15 9.26 -7.55 -20.21
N ASP A 16 8.60 -7.24 -21.33
CA ASP A 16 7.20 -7.60 -21.54
C ASP A 16 7.03 -9.08 -21.92
N GLN A 17 5.78 -9.54 -22.06
CA GLN A 17 5.49 -10.92 -22.42
C GLN A 17 6.04 -11.32 -23.79
N ALA A 18 5.94 -10.43 -24.80
CA ALA A 18 6.33 -10.75 -26.16
C ALA A 18 7.86 -10.86 -26.30
N GLU A 19 8.60 -10.06 -25.54
CA GLU A 19 10.05 -10.17 -25.44
C GLU A 19 10.46 -11.40 -24.63
N PHE A 20 9.78 -11.69 -23.52
CA PHE A 20 10.00 -12.91 -22.75
C PHE A 20 9.84 -14.18 -23.61
N ASP A 21 8.77 -14.28 -24.39
CA ASP A 21 8.50 -15.42 -25.28
C ASP A 21 9.59 -15.53 -26.37
N ARG A 22 10.07 -14.39 -26.90
CA ARG A 22 11.19 -14.37 -27.86
C ARG A 22 12.50 -14.86 -27.24
N LEU A 23 12.80 -14.47 -26.01
CA LEU A 23 13.98 -14.93 -25.27
C LEU A 23 13.90 -16.42 -24.90
N ALA A 24 12.70 -16.94 -24.64
CA ALA A 24 12.49 -18.37 -24.46
C ALA A 24 12.69 -19.13 -25.80
N ALA A 25 12.14 -18.62 -26.89
CA ALA A 25 12.22 -19.25 -28.20
C ALA A 25 13.66 -19.32 -28.76
N ASN A 26 14.49 -18.30 -28.49
CA ASN A 26 15.88 -18.26 -28.93
C ASN A 26 16.87 -18.93 -27.95
N GLY A 27 16.37 -19.46 -26.83
CA GLY A 27 17.17 -20.18 -25.83
C GLY A 27 17.94 -19.31 -24.85
N ALA A 28 17.74 -17.98 -24.85
CA ALA A 28 18.32 -17.08 -23.85
C ALA A 28 17.69 -17.29 -22.46
N ILE A 29 16.42 -17.69 -22.41
CA ILE A 29 15.78 -18.22 -21.20
C ILE A 29 15.76 -19.74 -21.34
N ALA A 30 16.54 -20.40 -20.49
CA ALA A 30 16.73 -21.85 -20.48
C ALA A 30 16.26 -22.45 -19.15
N ARG A 31 16.37 -23.77 -19.01
CA ARG A 31 15.88 -24.52 -17.84
C ARG A 31 16.51 -24.08 -16.51
N ASP A 32 17.72 -23.52 -16.54
CA ASP A 32 18.48 -23.01 -15.40
C ASP A 32 18.29 -21.51 -15.15
N THR A 33 17.46 -20.84 -15.95
CA THR A 33 17.16 -19.41 -15.78
C THR A 33 16.11 -19.22 -14.69
N LEU A 34 16.46 -18.50 -13.62
CA LEU A 34 15.48 -18.07 -12.62
C LEU A 34 14.64 -16.94 -13.22
N VAL A 35 13.32 -17.09 -13.21
CA VAL A 35 12.37 -16.09 -13.71
C VAL A 35 11.46 -15.64 -12.58
N VAL A 36 11.30 -14.34 -12.43
CA VAL A 36 10.40 -13.72 -11.46
C VAL A 36 9.40 -12.85 -12.19
N TRP A 37 8.12 -13.11 -11.97
CA TRP A 37 7.05 -12.19 -12.35
C TRP A 37 6.80 -11.24 -11.18
N GLU A 38 6.84 -9.94 -11.49
CA GLU A 38 6.40 -8.92 -10.54
C GLU A 38 5.00 -8.47 -10.95
N PRO A 39 3.94 -8.80 -10.18
CA PRO A 39 2.61 -8.27 -10.45
C PRO A 39 2.67 -6.75 -10.47
N PRO A 40 1.98 -6.08 -11.41
CA PRO A 40 1.79 -4.65 -11.31
C PRO A 40 1.14 -4.36 -9.96
N GLU A 41 1.70 -3.41 -9.23
CA GLU A 41 1.16 -3.03 -7.95
C GLU A 41 -0.23 -2.42 -8.18
N PRO A 42 -1.28 -2.95 -7.52
CA PRO A 42 -2.61 -2.39 -7.70
C PRO A 42 -2.58 -0.92 -7.31
N LEU A 43 -3.11 -0.06 -8.17
CA LEU A 43 -3.32 1.33 -7.80
C LEU A 43 -4.38 1.39 -6.68
N PRO A 44 -4.32 2.38 -5.78
CA PRO A 44 -5.38 2.65 -4.84
C PRO A 44 -6.73 2.76 -5.54
N ASP A 45 -7.68 1.91 -5.18
CA ASP A 45 -9.08 2.21 -5.46
C ASP A 45 -9.49 3.38 -4.56
N LEU A 46 -9.35 4.59 -5.11
CA LEU A 46 -9.69 5.83 -4.42
C LEU A 46 -11.18 5.89 -4.05
N ALA A 47 -12.05 5.21 -4.80
CA ALA A 47 -13.49 5.17 -4.50
C ALA A 47 -13.77 4.34 -3.23
N ALA A 48 -13.00 3.28 -2.98
CA ALA A 48 -13.09 2.50 -1.73
C ALA A 48 -12.59 3.29 -0.49
N LEU A 49 -11.75 4.30 -0.70
CA LEU A 49 -11.26 5.20 0.36
C LEU A 49 -12.27 6.28 0.72
N THR A 50 -13.10 6.71 -0.23
CA THR A 50 -14.25 7.58 0.00
C THR A 50 -15.43 6.76 0.52
N GLY A 51 -15.30 6.15 1.70
CA GLY A 51 -16.45 5.50 2.34
C GLY A 51 -17.57 6.51 2.66
N ASP A 52 -18.80 6.01 2.84
CA ASP A 52 -20.01 6.84 3.10
C ASP A 52 -19.95 7.66 4.40
N LYS A 53 -19.02 7.33 5.32
CA LYS A 53 -18.88 8.01 6.61
C LYS A 53 -18.03 9.27 6.48
N TYR A 54 -18.50 10.36 7.10
CA TYR A 54 -17.76 11.60 7.20
C TYR A 54 -16.39 11.39 7.85
N ASN A 55 -15.33 11.89 7.21
CA ASN A 55 -13.97 11.84 7.72
C ASN A 55 -13.62 13.18 8.38
N SER A 56 -13.68 13.23 9.72
CA SER A 56 -13.42 14.42 10.51
C SER A 56 -12.02 15.01 10.29
N LEU A 57 -11.02 14.22 9.90
CA LEU A 57 -9.67 14.74 9.61
C LEU A 57 -9.68 15.79 8.49
N ARG A 58 -10.63 15.71 7.55
CA ARG A 58 -10.78 16.69 6.47
C ARG A 58 -11.09 18.10 6.97
N ALA A 59 -11.73 18.23 8.14
CA ALA A 59 -11.99 19.53 8.77
C ALA A 59 -10.74 20.15 9.42
N HIS A 60 -9.66 19.37 9.59
CA HIS A 60 -8.45 19.81 10.30
C HIS A 60 -7.24 19.90 9.35
N ALA A 61 -7.22 20.92 8.50
CA ALA A 61 -6.16 21.13 7.50
C ALA A 61 -4.71 21.09 8.07
N PRO A 62 -4.40 21.65 9.25
CA PRO A 62 -3.05 21.56 9.82
C PRO A 62 -2.63 20.12 10.17
N VAL A 63 -3.58 19.28 10.60
CA VAL A 63 -3.33 17.87 10.92
C VAL A 63 -3.05 17.09 9.63
N VAL A 64 -3.84 17.32 8.59
CA VAL A 64 -3.64 16.70 7.27
C VAL A 64 -2.28 17.10 6.67
N ALA A 65 -1.91 18.38 6.75
CA ALA A 65 -0.62 18.85 6.27
C ALA A 65 0.54 18.14 6.99
N ARG A 66 0.46 18.00 8.32
CA ARG A 66 1.48 17.29 9.11
C ARG A 66 1.57 15.81 8.74
N LEU A 67 0.43 15.13 8.58
CA LEU A 67 0.40 13.74 8.11
C LEU A 67 1.11 13.58 6.75
N ARG A 68 0.79 14.46 5.79
CA ARG A 68 1.42 14.45 4.46
C ARG A 68 2.91 14.78 4.47
N GLN A 69 3.38 15.57 5.44
CA GLN A 69 4.80 15.89 5.61
C GLN A 69 5.57 14.78 6.32
N ALA A 70 4.95 14.10 7.30
CA ALA A 70 5.60 13.10 8.11
C ALA A 70 5.65 11.72 7.44
N ILE A 71 4.61 11.34 6.72
CA ILE A 71 4.45 10.01 6.14
C ILE A 71 5.11 9.97 4.77
N GLY A 72 6.17 9.19 4.66
CA GLY A 72 6.87 8.98 3.39
C GLY A 72 6.06 8.13 2.40
N PRO A 73 6.41 8.15 1.09
CA PRO A 73 5.67 7.40 0.06
C PRO A 73 5.58 5.89 0.32
N ALA A 74 6.67 5.28 0.80
CA ALA A 74 6.72 3.85 1.10
C ALA A 74 5.79 3.48 2.26
N GLU A 75 5.73 4.34 3.28
CA GLU A 75 4.87 4.14 4.43
C GLU A 75 3.39 4.34 4.06
N ALA A 76 3.06 5.42 3.36
CA ALA A 76 1.70 5.68 2.85
C ALA A 76 1.17 4.47 2.05
N ARG A 77 2.03 3.88 1.22
CA ARG A 77 1.75 2.69 0.42
C ARG A 77 1.55 1.44 1.28
N ALA A 78 2.34 1.25 2.33
CA ALA A 78 2.17 0.13 3.25
C ALA A 78 0.83 0.21 4.01
N VAL A 79 0.48 1.40 4.51
CA VAL A 79 -0.79 1.66 5.21
C VAL A 79 -1.97 1.47 4.25
N TRP A 80 -1.89 1.99 3.03
CA TRP A 80 -2.91 1.75 2.01
C TRP A 80 -3.07 0.24 1.71
N SER A 81 -1.96 -0.48 1.53
CA SER A 81 -1.97 -1.92 1.25
C SER A 81 -2.61 -2.73 2.37
N ALA A 82 -2.50 -2.29 3.63
CA ALA A 82 -3.21 -2.89 4.76
C ALA A 82 -4.72 -2.66 4.66
N VAL A 83 -5.15 -1.44 4.31
CA VAL A 83 -6.58 -1.12 4.09
C VAL A 83 -7.17 -1.91 2.93
N ALA A 84 -6.48 -1.99 1.79
CA ALA A 84 -6.96 -2.65 0.58
C ALA A 84 -7.12 -4.18 0.77
N ARG A 85 -6.32 -4.80 1.64
CA ARG A 85 -6.32 -6.24 1.92
C ARG A 85 -6.98 -6.60 3.25
N ARG A 86 -7.66 -5.66 3.91
CA ARG A 86 -8.21 -5.86 5.26
C ARG A 86 -9.11 -7.08 5.39
N ASP A 87 -9.82 -7.44 4.32
CA ASP A 87 -10.78 -8.54 4.27
C ASP A 87 -10.11 -9.88 3.92
N GLN A 88 -8.80 -9.88 3.70
CA GLN A 88 -7.95 -11.07 3.48
C GLN A 88 -7.22 -11.50 4.76
N PHE A 89 -7.27 -10.70 5.83
CA PHE A 89 -6.64 -11.03 7.10
C PHE A 89 -7.61 -11.78 8.01
N ASP A 90 -7.07 -12.71 8.79
CA ASP A 90 -7.79 -13.29 9.92
C ASP A 90 -8.16 -12.21 10.94
N ALA A 91 -9.28 -12.40 11.64
CA ALA A 91 -9.87 -11.36 12.50
C ALA A 91 -8.88 -10.82 13.55
N GLU A 92 -8.13 -11.70 14.22
CA GLU A 92 -7.16 -11.29 15.24
C GLU A 92 -5.98 -10.52 14.64
N ALA A 93 -5.44 -10.99 13.52
CA ALA A 93 -4.32 -10.36 12.82
C ALA A 93 -4.72 -8.97 12.31
N ARG A 94 -5.94 -8.83 11.79
CA ARG A 94 -6.52 -7.55 11.37
C ARG A 94 -6.56 -6.56 12.53
N VAL A 95 -7.17 -6.95 13.65
CA VAL A 95 -7.29 -6.07 14.82
C VAL A 95 -5.92 -5.60 15.30
N ARG A 96 -4.96 -6.52 15.44
CA ARG A 96 -3.59 -6.19 15.88
C ARG A 96 -2.90 -5.23 14.91
N LEU A 97 -2.93 -5.54 13.61
CA LEU A 97 -2.29 -4.72 12.57
C LEU A 97 -2.83 -3.29 12.57
N PHE A 98 -4.15 -3.13 12.62
CA PHE A 98 -4.78 -1.81 12.60
C PHE A 98 -4.54 -1.04 13.90
N ALA A 99 -4.50 -1.72 15.05
CA ALA A 99 -4.17 -1.09 16.34
C ALA A 99 -2.72 -0.54 16.33
N GLU A 100 -1.75 -1.35 15.91
CA GLU A 100 -0.34 -0.93 15.81
C GLU A 100 -0.15 0.21 14.81
N THR A 101 -0.78 0.10 13.64
CA THR A 101 -0.73 1.14 12.61
C THR A 101 -1.37 2.43 13.10
N ALA A 102 -2.52 2.37 13.77
CA ALA A 102 -3.19 3.55 14.32
C ALA A 102 -2.34 4.21 15.41
N ALA A 103 -1.73 3.43 16.29
CA ALA A 103 -0.82 3.95 17.32
C ALA A 103 0.36 4.69 16.70
N HIS A 104 0.98 4.13 15.65
CA HIS A 104 2.06 4.80 14.93
C HIS A 104 1.60 6.13 14.30
N LEU A 105 0.49 6.11 13.57
CA LEU A 105 -0.04 7.32 12.90
C LEU A 105 -0.45 8.41 13.89
N ARG A 106 -0.97 8.05 15.08
CA ARG A 106 -1.29 9.01 16.16
C ARG A 106 -0.04 9.63 16.79
N GLN A 107 1.11 8.97 16.74
CA GLN A 107 2.37 9.61 17.16
C GLN A 107 2.83 10.66 16.16
N LEU A 108 2.61 10.44 14.86
CA LEU A 108 3.00 11.38 13.79
C LEU A 108 2.05 12.58 13.71
N ALA A 109 0.76 12.32 13.87
CA ALA A 109 -0.24 13.36 13.95
C ALA A 109 -0.67 13.53 15.39
N ALA A 110 -0.17 14.59 16.04
CA ALA A 110 -0.81 15.16 17.23
C ALA A 110 -2.22 15.67 16.88
N ALA A 111 -3.12 14.72 16.59
CA ALA A 111 -4.47 14.93 16.14
C ALA A 111 -5.33 15.30 17.37
N PRO A 112 -6.24 16.28 17.24
CA PRO A 112 -7.15 16.65 18.31
C PRO A 112 -7.98 15.43 18.76
N ALA A 113 -8.29 15.37 20.04
CA ALA A 113 -9.15 14.33 20.60
C ALA A 113 -10.50 14.28 19.85
N GLU A 114 -11.06 15.44 19.51
CA GLU A 114 -12.36 15.54 18.80
C GLU A 114 -12.37 14.85 17.43
N ALA A 115 -11.22 14.69 16.78
CA ALA A 115 -11.10 14.03 15.47
C ALA A 115 -10.85 12.52 15.57
N THR A 116 -10.58 12.00 16.76
CA THR A 116 -10.15 10.61 17.00
C THR A 116 -11.03 9.86 18.00
N GLU A 117 -11.79 10.57 18.83
CA GLU A 117 -12.67 10.01 19.84
C GLU A 117 -13.86 9.26 19.21
N GLY A 118 -14.15 8.06 19.72
CA GLY A 118 -15.21 7.20 19.19
C GLY A 118 -14.93 6.56 17.83
N VAL A 119 -13.75 6.80 17.24
CA VAL A 119 -13.33 6.18 15.96
C VAL A 119 -12.51 4.94 16.25
N SER A 120 -12.90 3.79 15.69
CA SER A 120 -12.09 2.56 15.79
C SER A 120 -10.74 2.72 15.10
N ASP A 121 -9.73 1.96 15.54
CA ASP A 121 -8.38 2.03 14.95
C ASP A 121 -8.39 1.79 13.44
N GLU A 122 -9.16 0.81 12.97
CA GLU A 122 -9.31 0.55 11.54
C GLU A 122 -9.92 1.75 10.81
N GLN A 123 -10.98 2.35 11.35
CA GLN A 123 -11.61 3.50 10.72
C GLN A 123 -10.69 4.74 10.73
N PHE A 124 -9.89 4.91 11.79
CA PHE A 124 -8.90 5.97 11.87
C PHE A 124 -7.83 5.81 10.78
N VAL A 125 -7.29 4.59 10.60
CA VAL A 125 -6.32 4.29 9.54
C VAL A 125 -6.93 4.55 8.15
N ARG A 126 -8.18 4.13 7.90
CA ARG A 126 -8.89 4.44 6.64
C ARG A 126 -9.04 5.94 6.41
N ASN A 127 -9.35 6.70 7.45
CA ASN A 127 -9.49 8.14 7.39
C ASN A 127 -8.14 8.81 7.04
N VAL A 128 -7.03 8.33 7.61
CA VAL A 128 -5.69 8.82 7.28
C VAL A 128 -5.36 8.54 5.82
N VAL A 129 -5.55 7.31 5.34
CA VAL A 129 -5.31 6.97 3.92
C VAL A 129 -6.16 7.86 3.00
N ALA A 130 -7.43 8.09 3.33
CA ALA A 130 -8.29 8.97 2.54
C ALA A 130 -7.76 10.41 2.44
N VAL A 131 -7.15 10.99 3.49
CA VAL A 131 -6.59 12.35 3.42
C VAL A 131 -5.17 12.39 2.83
N LEU A 132 -4.48 11.27 2.71
CA LEU A 132 -3.19 11.20 2.03
C LEU A 132 -3.35 11.20 0.50
N TYR A 133 -4.43 10.60 -0.02
CA TYR A 133 -4.63 10.39 -1.46
C TYR A 133 -5.75 11.22 -2.10
N VAL A 134 -6.62 11.88 -1.31
CA VAL A 134 -7.73 12.74 -1.78
C VAL A 134 -7.51 14.20 -1.35
#